data_AF-A0A961YXC9-F1
#
_entry.id   AF-A0A961YXC9-F1
#
_cell.length_a   1.000
_cell.length_b   1.000
_cell.length_c   1.000
_cell.angle_alpha   90.00
_cell.angle_beta   90.00
_cell.angle_gamma   90.00
#
_symmetry.space_group_name_H-M   'P 1'
#
loop_
_entity.id
_entity.type
_entity.pdbx_description
1 polymer ?
#
loop_
_entity_poly.entity_id
_entity_poly.type
_entity_poly.pdbx_seq_one_letter_code
_entity_poly.pdbx_strand_id
1 'polypeptide(L)'
;MTDVASIDDAAELTSYIETHYHARHREDLPALLELAVKVESVHATHDRVPLGLSDLLRRMIGAMEVHMKKEELILFPAIRNGGAPGIENPIAVMRADHDNHEVEICEIRRLTSDLSLPESASRTWITLYDGLAKFLADLEEHIRLENEVLFPQFEPEGRTYA
;
A
#
# COMPACT_ATOMS: atom_id res chain seq x y z
N MET A 1 -14.82 9.54 19.72
CA MET A 1 -14.33 10.72 18.98
C MET A 1 -13.68 10.15 17.75
N THR A 2 -14.29 10.34 16.58
CA THR A 2 -13.67 9.98 15.30
C THR A 2 -12.44 10.85 15.15
N ASP A 3 -11.28 10.23 15.30
CA ASP A 3 -9.97 10.83 15.12
C ASP A 3 -9.78 11.04 13.61
N VAL A 4 -10.37 12.11 13.10
CA VAL A 4 -10.13 12.56 11.73
C VAL A 4 -8.92 13.48 11.85
N ALA A 5 -7.75 12.99 11.44
CA ALA A 5 -6.55 13.81 11.37
C ALA A 5 -6.86 15.09 10.60
N SER A 6 -6.37 16.23 11.10
CA SER A 6 -6.49 17.48 10.35
C SER A 6 -5.65 17.35 9.09
N ILE A 7 -6.29 17.34 7.92
CA ILE A 7 -5.60 17.25 6.62
C ILE A 7 -4.66 18.45 6.36
N ASP A 8 -4.85 19.54 7.11
CA ASP A 8 -4.08 20.78 7.01
C ASP A 8 -2.84 20.79 7.94
N ASP A 9 -2.65 19.77 8.80
CA ASP A 9 -1.46 19.63 9.64
C ASP A 9 -0.62 18.43 9.18
N ALA A 10 0.48 18.72 8.49
CA ALA A 10 1.39 17.70 7.98
C ALA A 10 2.00 16.80 9.07
N ALA A 11 2.21 17.32 10.30
CA ALA A 11 2.76 16.53 11.39
C ALA A 11 1.71 15.55 11.96
N GLU A 12 0.45 15.97 12.06
CA GLU A 12 -0.65 15.05 12.39
C GLU A 12 -0.88 14.03 11.27
N LEU A 13 -0.86 14.46 10.00
CA LEU A 13 -1.09 13.58 8.85
C LEU A 13 -0.01 12.49 8.73
N THR A 14 1.27 12.81 8.91
CA THR A 14 2.34 11.79 8.94
C THR A 14 2.12 10.77 10.06
N SER A 15 1.71 11.22 11.25
CA SER A 15 1.43 10.32 12.38
C SER A 15 0.19 9.45 12.14
N TYR A 16 -0.82 10.00 11.47
CA TYR A 16 -1.98 9.25 11.01
C TYR A 16 -1.59 8.19 9.98
N ILE A 17 -0.75 8.52 9.00
CA ILE A 17 -0.28 7.56 7.98
C ILE A 17 0.48 6.40 8.62
N GLU A 18 1.43 6.68 9.50
CA GLU A 18 2.21 5.66 10.22
C GLU A 18 1.29 4.70 11.02
N THR A 19 0.32 5.25 11.74
CA THR A 19 -0.53 4.45 12.65
C THR A 19 -1.72 3.79 11.97
N HIS A 20 -2.28 4.41 10.94
CA HIS A 20 -3.48 3.93 10.25
C HIS A 20 -3.17 3.04 9.05
N TYR A 21 -2.10 3.34 8.31
CA TYR A 21 -1.73 2.60 7.09
C TYR A 21 -0.49 1.75 7.33
N HIS A 22 0.66 2.32 7.71
CA HIS A 22 1.91 1.55 7.78
C HIS A 22 1.83 0.38 8.76
N ALA A 23 1.31 0.63 9.97
CA ALA A 23 1.11 -0.42 10.96
C ALA A 23 0.19 -1.54 10.43
N ARG A 24 -0.90 -1.19 9.74
CA ARG A 24 -1.82 -2.18 9.16
C ARG A 24 -1.21 -2.95 8.01
N HIS A 25 -0.50 -2.29 7.10
CA HIS A 25 0.16 -2.98 5.98
C HIS A 25 1.17 -4.02 6.47
N ARG A 26 1.90 -3.72 7.56
CA ARG A 26 2.81 -4.68 8.21
C ARG A 26 2.10 -5.88 8.83
N GLU A 27 0.86 -5.72 9.28
CA GLU A 27 0.04 -6.82 9.81
C GLU A 27 -0.67 -7.61 8.70
N ASP A 28 -1.28 -6.92 7.74
CA ASP A 28 -2.13 -7.50 6.71
C ASP A 28 -1.33 -8.30 5.68
N LEU A 29 -0.21 -7.77 5.16
CA LEU A 29 0.54 -8.42 4.07
C LEU A 29 1.06 -9.83 4.44
N PRO A 30 1.69 -10.06 5.61
CA PRO A 30 2.09 -11.41 6.01
C PRO A 30 0.92 -12.39 6.12
N ALA A 31 -0.21 -11.95 6.68
CA ALA A 31 -1.41 -12.79 6.79
C ALA A 31 -2.00 -13.15 5.42
N LEU A 32 -2.03 -12.18 4.49
CA LEU A 32 -2.47 -12.39 3.11
C LEU A 32 -1.54 -13.35 2.37
N LEU A 33 -0.22 -13.25 2.59
CA LEU A 33 0.75 -14.18 2.03
C LEU A 33 0.49 -15.62 2.50
N GLU A 34 0.26 -15.84 3.79
CA GLU A 34 -0.04 -17.19 4.32
C GLU A 34 -1.30 -17.79 3.69
N LEU A 35 -2.35 -16.96 3.55
CA LEU A 35 -3.59 -17.36 2.89
C LEU A 35 -3.37 -17.67 1.40
N ALA A 36 -2.59 -16.85 0.68
CA ALA A 36 -2.27 -17.06 -0.73
C ALA A 36 -1.51 -18.38 -0.94
N VAL A 37 -0.48 -18.66 -0.15
CA VAL A 37 0.26 -19.94 -0.20
C VAL A 37 -0.69 -21.13 0.00
N LYS A 38 -1.61 -21.01 0.95
CA LYS A 38 -2.59 -22.08 1.22
C LYS A 38 -3.59 -22.26 0.08
N VAL A 39 -4.08 -21.17 -0.50
CA VAL A 39 -5.00 -21.23 -1.64
C VAL A 39 -4.31 -21.85 -2.86
N GLU A 40 -3.11 -21.38 -3.21
CA GLU A 40 -2.35 -21.92 -4.34
C GLU A 40 -2.01 -23.40 -4.17
N SER A 41 -1.63 -23.83 -2.96
CA SER A 41 -1.27 -25.24 -2.70
C SER A 41 -2.48 -26.18 -2.70
N VAL A 42 -3.60 -25.80 -2.07
CA VAL A 42 -4.79 -26.66 -1.96
C VAL A 42 -5.55 -26.73 -3.28
N HIS A 43 -5.58 -25.63 -4.03
CA HIS A 43 -6.36 -25.51 -5.27
C HIS A 43 -5.49 -25.52 -6.52
N ALA A 44 -4.28 -26.10 -6.47
CA ALA A 44 -3.31 -26.08 -7.57
C ALA A 44 -3.84 -26.59 -8.92
N THR A 45 -4.87 -27.46 -8.91
CA THR A 45 -5.50 -28.00 -10.13
C THR A 45 -6.79 -27.27 -10.51
N HIS A 46 -7.15 -26.19 -9.84
CA HIS A 46 -8.35 -25.41 -10.12
C HIS A 46 -8.03 -24.30 -11.13
N ASP A 47 -8.74 -24.24 -12.26
CA ASP A 47 -8.41 -23.33 -13.38
C ASP A 47 -8.41 -21.83 -13.02
N ARG A 48 -9.10 -21.46 -11.92
CA ARG A 48 -9.16 -20.08 -11.41
C ARG A 48 -8.19 -19.77 -10.28
N VAL A 49 -7.31 -20.69 -9.88
CA VAL A 49 -6.37 -20.46 -8.78
C VAL A 49 -5.43 -19.29 -9.09
N PRO A 50 -5.22 -18.33 -8.17
CA PRO A 50 -4.41 -17.13 -8.42
C PRO A 50 -2.91 -17.45 -8.33
N LEU A 51 -2.42 -18.28 -9.26
CA LEU A 51 -1.02 -18.73 -9.27
C LEU A 51 -0.04 -17.55 -9.34
N GLY A 52 0.96 -17.56 -8.47
CA GLY A 52 1.98 -16.52 -8.40
C GLY A 52 1.63 -15.33 -7.50
N LEU A 53 0.43 -15.30 -6.92
CA LEU A 53 0.02 -14.26 -5.97
C LEU A 53 0.90 -14.27 -4.72
N SER A 54 1.24 -15.45 -4.18
CA SER A 54 2.09 -15.59 -3.00
C SER A 54 3.50 -15.06 -3.23
N ASP A 55 4.07 -15.28 -4.42
CA ASP A 55 5.38 -14.71 -4.78
C ASP A 55 5.32 -13.18 -4.92
N LEU A 56 4.24 -12.65 -5.49
CA LEU A 56 4.02 -11.20 -5.58
C LEU A 56 3.92 -10.57 -4.19
N LEU A 57 3.07 -11.10 -3.32
CA LEU A 57 2.91 -10.59 -1.94
C LEU A 57 4.22 -10.66 -1.16
N ARG A 58 5.04 -11.70 -1.36
CA ARG A 58 6.36 -11.81 -0.72
C ARG A 58 7.32 -10.71 -1.15
N ARG A 59 7.34 -10.34 -2.44
CA ARG A 59 8.16 -9.22 -2.93
C ARG A 59 7.64 -7.89 -2.40
N MET A 60 6.33 -7.72 -2.44
CA MET A 60 5.64 -6.51 -1.98
C MET A 60 5.92 -6.24 -0.49
N ILE A 61 5.94 -7.26 0.38
CA ILE A 61 6.34 -7.11 1.80
C ILE A 61 7.71 -6.44 1.93
N GLY A 62 8.69 -6.90 1.16
CA GLY A 62 10.05 -6.36 1.21
C GLY A 62 10.13 -4.92 0.68
N ALA A 63 9.47 -4.65 -0.45
CA ALA A 63 9.44 -3.33 -1.06
C ALA A 63 8.74 -2.30 -0.17
N MET A 64 7.55 -2.64 0.33
CA MET A 64 6.74 -1.80 1.21
C MET A 64 7.48 -1.48 2.52
N GLU A 65 8.12 -2.47 3.13
CA GLU A 65 8.87 -2.25 4.39
C GLU A 65 10.07 -1.32 4.18
N VAL A 66 10.76 -1.40 3.05
CA VAL A 66 11.85 -0.48 2.70
C VAL A 66 11.30 0.92 2.42
N HIS A 67 10.20 1.02 1.69
CA HIS A 67 9.51 2.27 1.38
C HIS A 67 9.06 2.99 2.66
N MET A 68 8.22 2.37 3.50
CA MET A 68 7.72 2.95 4.76
C MET A 68 8.86 3.35 5.71
N LYS A 69 9.98 2.62 5.73
CA LYS A 69 11.16 3.00 6.54
C LYS A 69 11.86 4.26 6.03
N LYS A 70 11.92 4.48 4.71
CA LYS A 70 12.47 5.73 4.16
C LYS A 70 11.62 6.91 4.62
N GLU A 71 10.31 6.71 4.73
CA GLU A 71 9.40 7.74 5.20
C GLU A 71 9.55 7.99 6.70
N GLU A 72 9.32 6.96 7.51
CA GLU A 72 9.34 7.03 8.97
C GLU A 72 10.66 7.53 9.54
N LEU A 73 11.79 7.17 8.92
CA LEU A 73 13.12 7.50 9.45
C LEU A 73 13.72 8.77 8.85
N ILE A 74 13.29 9.19 7.65
CA ILE A 74 13.92 10.29 6.92
C ILE A 74 12.89 11.35 6.53
N LEU A 75 11.92 11.01 5.67
CA LEU A 75 11.02 12.01 5.08
C LEU A 75 10.05 12.60 6.11
N PHE A 76 9.35 11.79 6.89
CA PHE A 76 8.38 12.26 7.87
C PHE A 76 9.01 13.09 9.00
N PRO A 77 10.18 12.72 9.56
CA PRO A 77 10.90 13.61 10.46
C PRO A 77 11.26 14.96 9.84
N ALA A 78 11.64 15.01 8.56
CA ALA A 78 11.91 16.27 7.88
C ALA A 78 10.63 17.12 7.72
N ILE A 79 9.52 16.49 7.30
CA ILE A 79 8.19 17.10 7.18
C ILE A 79 7.73 17.70 8.52
N ARG A 80 7.83 16.93 9.61
CA ARG A 80 7.44 17.38 10.97
C ARG A 80 8.26 18.59 11.46
N ASN A 81 9.46 18.80 10.91
CA ASN A 81 10.30 19.95 11.21
C ASN A 81 10.06 21.15 10.26
N GLY A 82 9.01 21.11 9.45
CA GLY A 82 8.66 22.17 8.50
C GLY A 82 9.36 22.06 7.14
N GLY A 83 9.94 20.89 6.84
CA GLY A 83 10.66 20.64 5.59
C GLY A 83 12.13 21.11 5.63
N ALA A 84 12.82 20.90 4.50
CA ALA A 84 14.20 21.35 4.30
C ALA A 84 14.48 21.61 2.81
N PRO A 85 15.47 22.46 2.46
CA PRO A 85 15.92 22.58 1.08
C PRO A 85 16.31 21.20 0.52
N GLY A 86 15.77 20.83 -0.65
CA GLY A 86 16.04 19.54 -1.27
C GLY A 86 15.03 18.43 -0.93
N ILE A 87 13.99 18.71 -0.15
CA ILE A 87 12.95 17.73 0.23
C ILE A 87 12.16 17.17 -0.96
N GLU A 88 12.16 17.87 -2.10
CA GLU A 88 11.57 17.38 -3.34
C GLU A 88 12.23 16.10 -3.86
N ASN A 89 13.51 15.87 -3.54
CA ASN A 89 14.24 14.68 -4.00
C ASN A 89 13.76 13.39 -3.31
N PRO A 90 13.69 13.29 -1.97
CA PRO A 90 13.10 12.12 -1.32
C PRO A 90 11.62 11.94 -1.66
N ILE A 91 10.85 13.02 -1.84
CA ILE A 91 9.46 12.93 -2.33
C ILE A 91 9.40 12.26 -3.71
N ALA A 92 10.26 12.66 -4.65
CA ALA A 92 10.32 12.04 -5.98
C ALA A 92 10.68 10.55 -5.92
N VAL A 93 11.53 10.13 -4.97
CA VAL A 93 11.83 8.71 -4.74
C VAL A 93 10.61 7.96 -4.20
N MET A 94 9.84 8.55 -3.27
CA MET A 94 8.62 7.91 -2.75
C MET A 94 7.57 7.77 -3.86
N ARG A 95 7.36 8.80 -4.69
CA ARG A 95 6.46 8.70 -5.86
C ARG A 95 6.87 7.58 -6.83
N ALA A 96 8.17 7.40 -7.07
CA ALA A 96 8.64 6.28 -7.90
C ALA A 96 8.40 4.91 -7.25
N ASP A 97 8.45 4.81 -5.92
CA ASP A 97 8.03 3.59 -5.22
C ASP A 97 6.51 3.38 -5.34
N HIS A 98 5.71 4.45 -5.24
CA HIS A 98 4.25 4.40 -5.42
C HIS A 98 3.86 3.89 -6.80
N ASP A 99 4.50 4.39 -7.86
CA ASP A 99 4.26 3.91 -9.23
C ASP A 99 4.49 2.38 -9.33
N ASN A 100 5.50 1.85 -8.64
CA ASN A 100 5.73 0.41 -8.59
C ASN A 100 4.63 -0.32 -7.81
N HIS A 101 4.18 0.22 -6.69
CA HIS A 101 3.08 -0.36 -5.91
C HIS A 101 1.74 -0.32 -6.66
N GLU A 102 1.47 0.70 -7.46
CA GLU A 102 0.31 0.74 -8.36
C GLU A 102 0.35 -0.38 -9.41
N VAL A 103 1.53 -0.68 -9.97
CA VAL A 103 1.72 -1.84 -10.86
C VAL A 103 1.44 -3.16 -10.13
N GLU A 104 1.90 -3.29 -8.88
CA GLU A 104 1.64 -4.48 -8.07
C GLU A 104 0.14 -4.64 -7.75
N ILE A 105 -0.58 -3.55 -7.46
CA ILE A 105 -2.04 -3.54 -7.28
C ILE A 105 -2.74 -4.06 -8.54
N CYS A 106 -2.37 -3.53 -9.72
CA CYS A 106 -2.91 -4.00 -10.99
C CYS A 106 -2.66 -5.50 -11.21
N GLU A 107 -1.48 -5.98 -10.85
CA GLU A 107 -1.14 -7.40 -10.99
C GLU A 107 -1.93 -8.29 -10.02
N ILE A 108 -2.15 -7.86 -8.76
CA ILE A 108 -3.04 -8.57 -7.83
C ILE A 108 -4.44 -8.67 -8.42
N ARG A 109 -5.00 -7.58 -8.93
CA ARG A 109 -6.32 -7.58 -9.58
C ARG A 109 -6.35 -8.53 -10.78
N ARG A 110 -5.31 -8.52 -11.63
CA ARG A 110 -5.19 -9.44 -12.78
C ARG A 110 -5.16 -10.91 -12.35
N LEU A 111 -4.31 -11.27 -11.39
CA LEU A 111 -4.16 -12.65 -10.90
C LEU A 111 -5.42 -13.18 -10.23
N THR A 112 -6.22 -12.30 -9.65
CA THR A 112 -7.45 -12.64 -8.93
C THR A 112 -8.72 -12.46 -9.77
N SER A 113 -8.59 -12.10 -11.05
CA SER A 113 -9.72 -11.74 -11.92
C SER A 113 -10.63 -10.69 -11.27
N ASP A 114 -10.03 -9.57 -10.86
CA ASP A 114 -10.65 -8.47 -10.10
C ASP A 114 -11.32 -8.95 -8.82
N LEU A 115 -10.61 -9.80 -8.06
CA LEU A 115 -11.11 -10.41 -6.82
C LEU A 115 -12.43 -11.18 -7.03
N SER A 116 -12.66 -11.71 -8.23
CA SER A 116 -13.82 -12.55 -8.52
C SER A 116 -13.59 -13.97 -8.03
N LEU A 117 -14.42 -14.43 -7.11
CA LEU A 117 -14.37 -15.80 -6.58
C LEU A 117 -15.11 -16.79 -7.50
N PRO A 118 -14.62 -18.04 -7.63
CA PRO A 118 -15.42 -19.13 -8.18
C PRO A 118 -16.51 -19.60 -7.21
N GLU A 119 -17.57 -20.20 -7.71
CA GLU A 119 -18.64 -20.80 -6.87
C GLU A 119 -18.11 -21.88 -5.91
N SER A 120 -17.04 -22.57 -6.31
CA SER A 120 -16.34 -23.61 -5.56
C SER A 120 -15.33 -23.06 -4.53
N ALA A 121 -15.25 -21.74 -4.34
CA ALA A 121 -14.26 -21.13 -3.46
C ALA A 121 -14.35 -21.67 -2.02
N SER A 122 -13.21 -22.09 -1.48
CA SER A 122 -13.15 -22.47 -0.06
C SER A 122 -13.25 -21.23 0.82
N ARG A 123 -13.58 -21.42 2.11
CA ARG A 123 -13.59 -20.32 3.09
C ARG A 123 -12.27 -19.55 3.15
N THR A 124 -11.14 -20.25 3.06
CA THR A 124 -9.80 -19.62 3.02
C THR A 124 -9.63 -18.72 1.81
N TRP A 125 -10.15 -19.12 0.64
CA TRP A 125 -10.08 -18.30 -0.57
C TRP A 125 -10.96 -17.06 -0.45
N ILE A 126 -12.17 -17.21 0.10
CA ILE A 126 -13.05 -16.08 0.41
C ILE A 126 -12.34 -15.09 1.33
N THR A 127 -11.79 -15.57 2.46
CA THR A 127 -11.05 -14.73 3.41
C THR A 127 -9.83 -14.05 2.77
N LEU A 128 -9.10 -14.72 1.88
CA LEU A 128 -7.99 -14.12 1.15
C LEU A 128 -8.48 -12.93 0.31
N TYR A 129 -9.56 -13.11 -0.47
CA TYR A 129 -10.02 -12.07 -1.38
C TYR A 129 -10.68 -10.90 -0.65
N ASP A 130 -11.40 -11.16 0.43
CA ASP A 130 -11.92 -10.09 1.31
C ASP A 130 -10.77 -9.29 1.94
N GLY A 131 -9.72 -9.96 2.41
CA GLY A 131 -8.54 -9.32 2.96
C GLY A 131 -7.77 -8.51 1.91
N LEU A 132 -7.60 -9.05 0.70
CA LEU A 132 -7.00 -8.32 -0.42
C LEU A 132 -7.83 -7.08 -0.79
N ALA A 133 -9.16 -7.20 -0.86
CA ALA A 133 -10.02 -6.05 -1.18
C ALA A 133 -9.79 -4.88 -0.21
N LYS A 134 -9.73 -5.19 1.09
CA LYS A 134 -9.44 -4.20 2.13
C LYS A 134 -8.03 -3.63 1.98
N PHE A 135 -7.02 -4.49 1.84
CA PHE A 135 -5.63 -4.05 1.72
C PHE A 135 -5.40 -3.15 0.50
N LEU A 136 -5.95 -3.51 -0.66
CA LEU A 136 -5.82 -2.70 -1.88
C LEU A 136 -6.49 -1.33 -1.71
N ALA A 137 -7.69 -1.27 -1.12
CA ALA A 137 -8.36 -0.01 -0.85
C ALA A 137 -7.59 0.87 0.14
N ASP A 138 -7.05 0.28 1.21
CA ASP A 138 -6.23 0.99 2.19
C ASP A 138 -4.93 1.51 1.55
N LEU A 139 -4.27 0.71 0.69
CA LEU A 139 -3.04 1.11 0.02
C LEU A 139 -3.26 2.20 -1.05
N GLU A 140 -4.33 2.08 -1.84
CA GLU A 140 -4.71 3.11 -2.82
C GLU A 140 -4.98 4.46 -2.12
N GLU A 141 -5.72 4.45 -1.01
CA GLU A 141 -5.99 5.68 -0.24
C GLU A 141 -4.74 6.21 0.46
N HIS A 142 -3.88 5.33 0.97
CA HIS A 142 -2.59 5.70 1.55
C HIS A 142 -1.74 6.47 0.54
N ILE A 143 -1.48 5.87 -0.63
CA ILE A 143 -0.70 6.49 -1.71
C ILE A 143 -1.34 7.82 -2.14
N ARG A 144 -2.66 7.86 -2.25
CA ARG A 144 -3.39 9.08 -2.62
C ARG A 144 -3.19 10.19 -1.60
N LEU A 145 -3.34 9.91 -0.31
CA LEU A 145 -3.13 10.89 0.77
C LEU A 145 -1.73 11.47 0.72
N GLU A 146 -0.72 10.65 0.49
CA GLU A 146 0.64 11.13 0.38
C GLU A 146 0.87 11.97 -0.88
N ASN A 147 0.49 11.43 -2.04
CA ASN A 147 0.74 12.04 -3.34
C ASN A 147 -0.03 13.34 -3.56
N GLU A 148 -1.27 13.40 -3.10
CA GLU A 148 -2.21 14.48 -3.40
C GLU A 148 -2.42 15.46 -2.24
N VAL A 149 -2.13 15.06 -1.00
CA VAL A 149 -2.38 15.90 0.19
C VAL A 149 -1.09 16.25 0.90
N LEU A 150 -0.27 15.27 1.30
CA LEU A 150 0.91 15.52 2.12
C LEU A 150 2.05 16.17 1.32
N PHE A 151 2.52 15.50 0.26
CA PHE A 151 3.69 15.94 -0.49
C PHE A 151 3.53 17.30 -1.17
N PRO A 152 2.36 17.65 -1.76
CA PRO A 152 2.17 18.96 -2.38
C PRO A 152 2.38 20.15 -1.43
N GLN A 153 2.23 19.96 -0.11
CA GLN A 153 2.47 21.02 0.88
C GLN A 153 3.96 21.42 1.00
N PHE A 154 4.87 20.57 0.48
CA PHE A 154 6.32 20.77 0.54
C PHE A 154 6.94 20.97 -0.85
N GLU A 155 6.12 20.97 -1.90
CA GLU A 155 6.54 21.26 -3.27
C GLU A 155 6.14 22.71 -3.61
N PRO A 156 6.91 23.42 -4.47
CA PRO A 156 6.52 24.75 -4.92
C PRO A 156 5.15 24.68 -5.61
N GLU A 157 4.24 25.60 -5.29
CA GLU A 157 2.95 25.72 -5.96
C GLU A 157 3.16 25.79 -7.50
N GLY A 158 2.57 24.84 -8.23
CA GLY A 158 2.45 24.92 -9.69
C GLY A 158 3.29 23.98 -10.55
N ARG A 159 3.78 22.83 -10.05
CA ARG A 159 4.10 21.73 -10.98
C ARG A 159 2.83 20.94 -11.30
N THR A 160 2.14 21.39 -12.33
CA THR A 160 1.26 20.53 -13.10
C THR A 160 2.15 19.43 -13.68
N TYR A 161 2.10 18.23 -13.11
CA TYR A 161 2.63 17.05 -13.77
C TYR A 161 1.72 16.78 -14.97
N ALA A 162 2.24 17.07 -16.16
CA ALA A 162 1.60 16.82 -17.44
C ALA A 162 1.82 15.38 -17.89
#